data_AF-A0A9E4Y5R0-F1
#
_entry.id   AF-A0A9E4Y5R0-F1
#
_cell.length_a   1.000
_cell.length_b   1.000
_cell.length_c   1.000
_cell.angle_alpha   90.00
_cell.angle_beta   90.00
_cell.angle_gamma   90.00
#
_symmetry.space_group_name_H-M   'P 1'
#
loop_
_entity.id
_entity.type
_entity.pdbx_description
1 polymer ?
#
loop_
_entity_poly.entity_id
_entity_poly.type
_entity_poly.pdbx_seq_one_letter_code
_entity_poly.pdbx_strand_id
1 'polypeptide(L)'
;MTKYVIKIGVRQIMRFGQLAALLVVLAEARITLDFPWGKTGNLAENPDGFGIVVALVVLLALSELVRIGRFTSINSLVWLGYIARFTGLGWAGTGFVALLSVWLIPGANGGAAPLALFWAAGGLALTASFYAFSIGRTRIVVRKFKIAQNRATPATGAVDRQSDVRITVLSDLHLGVFVTAAHIRRAVEISNNESPDMVLLLGDYVEDDGSLGGELVAELTRLEAKLGVFAVLGNHDIRCRDSQLLIDELERDQTVSLLRNSSAFVEVGPVEDSK
;
A
#
# COMPACT_ATOMS: atom_id res chain seq x y z
N MET A 1 -18.76 32.63 -6.19
CA MET A 1 -19.24 31.23 -6.14
C MET A 1 -18.20 30.37 -5.43
N THR A 2 -18.42 30.08 -4.16
CA THR A 2 -17.53 29.27 -3.32
C THR A 2 -17.66 27.81 -3.74
N LYS A 3 -16.63 27.23 -4.38
CA LYS A 3 -16.61 25.79 -4.69
C LYS A 3 -16.50 25.01 -3.39
N TYR A 4 -17.60 24.42 -2.94
CA TYR A 4 -17.57 23.36 -1.92
C TYR A 4 -16.87 22.14 -2.52
N VAL A 5 -15.56 22.01 -2.24
CA VAL A 5 -14.84 20.76 -2.51
C VAL A 5 -15.24 19.80 -1.37
N ILE A 6 -16.19 18.91 -1.65
CA ILE A 6 -16.51 17.81 -0.74
C ILE A 6 -15.29 16.89 -0.70
N LYS A 7 -14.45 17.04 0.33
CA LYS A 7 -13.40 16.08 0.64
C LYS A 7 -14.06 14.84 1.26
N ILE A 8 -14.54 13.93 0.41
CA ILE A 8 -14.93 12.60 0.87
C ILE A 8 -13.63 11.88 1.25
N GLY A 9 -13.38 11.71 2.54
CA GLY A 9 -12.20 11.00 3.00
C GLY A 9 -12.22 9.55 2.52
N VAL A 10 -11.06 8.97 2.20
CA VAL A 10 -10.92 7.55 1.80
C VAL A 10 -11.64 6.61 2.78
N ARG A 11 -11.67 6.96 4.08
CA ARG A 11 -12.41 6.23 5.12
C ARG A 11 -13.94 6.23 4.90
N GLN A 12 -14.52 7.32 4.41
CA GLN A 12 -15.94 7.38 4.06
C GLN A 12 -16.21 6.60 2.77
N ILE A 13 -15.35 6.73 1.75
CA ILE A 13 -15.46 5.95 0.50
C ILE A 13 -15.42 4.45 0.79
N MET A 14 -14.50 3.99 1.65
CA MET A 14 -14.42 2.58 2.02
C MET A 14 -15.64 2.11 2.81
N ARG A 15 -16.21 2.93 3.71
CA ARG A 15 -17.44 2.59 4.44
C ARG A 15 -18.65 2.51 3.51
N PHE A 16 -18.81 3.48 2.61
CA PHE A 16 -19.84 3.44 1.59
C PHE A 16 -19.63 2.28 0.64
N GLY A 17 -18.39 1.94 0.28
CA GLY A 17 -18.05 0.78 -0.53
C GLY A 17 -18.36 -0.54 0.18
N GLN A 18 -18.10 -0.67 1.48
CA GLN A 18 -18.46 -1.86 2.27
C GLN A 18 -19.97 -1.98 2.49
N LEU A 19 -20.66 -0.86 2.79
CA LEU A 19 -22.11 -0.82 2.91
C LEU A 19 -22.79 -1.06 1.56
N ALA A 20 -22.25 -0.51 0.46
CA ALA A 20 -22.75 -0.75 -0.88
C ALA A 20 -22.46 -2.18 -1.33
N ALA A 21 -21.28 -2.74 -1.02
CA ALA A 21 -20.99 -4.15 -1.27
C ALA A 21 -21.90 -5.06 -0.44
N LEU A 22 -22.13 -4.75 0.83
CA LEU A 22 -23.08 -5.48 1.67
C LEU A 22 -24.51 -5.33 1.14
N LEU A 23 -24.93 -4.13 0.74
CA LEU A 23 -26.26 -3.89 0.16
C LEU A 23 -26.41 -4.54 -1.20
N VAL A 24 -25.37 -4.56 -2.03
CA VAL A 24 -25.33 -5.30 -3.30
C VAL A 24 -25.42 -6.78 -3.01
N VAL A 25 -24.70 -7.32 -2.03
CA VAL A 25 -24.80 -8.75 -1.69
C VAL A 25 -26.13 -9.09 -1.02
N LEU A 26 -26.71 -8.21 -0.21
CA LEU A 26 -28.05 -8.38 0.38
C LEU A 26 -29.16 -8.19 -0.67
N ALA A 27 -28.95 -7.31 -1.65
CA ALA A 27 -29.82 -7.15 -2.81
C ALA A 27 -29.63 -8.30 -3.81
N GLU A 28 -28.43 -8.87 -3.93
CA GLU A 28 -28.12 -10.06 -4.74
C GLU A 28 -28.65 -11.33 -4.09
N ALA A 29 -28.62 -11.41 -2.76
CA ALA A 29 -29.41 -12.37 -1.99
C ALA A 29 -30.92 -12.20 -2.26
N ARG A 30 -31.35 -11.05 -2.81
CA ARG A 30 -32.67 -10.79 -3.38
C ARG A 30 -32.73 -10.79 -4.93
N ILE A 31 -31.66 -11.14 -5.67
CA ILE A 31 -31.59 -11.24 -7.15
C ILE A 31 -31.30 -12.67 -7.63
N THR A 32 -30.91 -13.61 -6.75
CA THR A 32 -31.04 -15.06 -6.99
C THR A 32 -32.50 -15.55 -7.06
N LEU A 33 -33.44 -14.71 -7.51
CA LEU A 33 -34.89 -14.95 -7.49
C LEU A 33 -35.45 -15.12 -8.90
N ASP A 34 -35.19 -16.29 -9.47
CA ASP A 34 -36.22 -17.06 -10.18
C ASP A 34 -36.42 -18.43 -9.49
N PHE A 35 -36.24 -18.45 -8.17
CA PHE A 35 -36.75 -19.50 -7.30
C PHE A 35 -38.20 -19.14 -6.91
N PRO A 36 -39.18 -20.06 -6.85
CA PRO A 36 -40.59 -19.68 -6.78
C PRO A 36 -40.98 -19.07 -5.42
N TRP A 37 -41.15 -17.75 -5.36
CA TRP A 37 -41.53 -16.99 -4.16
C TRP A 37 -43.04 -16.95 -3.90
N GLY A 38 -43.64 -18.12 -3.72
CA GLY A 38 -45.02 -18.23 -3.22
C GLY A 38 -45.16 -18.01 -1.71
N LYS A 39 -44.06 -17.92 -0.96
CA LYS A 39 -44.02 -17.60 0.47
C LYS A 39 -42.74 -16.82 0.74
N THR A 40 -42.83 -15.71 1.46
CA THR A 40 -41.68 -15.09 2.13
C THR A 40 -41.02 -16.14 3.03
N GLY A 41 -40.02 -16.85 2.51
CA GLY A 41 -39.46 -18.07 3.08
C GLY A 41 -38.40 -17.78 4.14
N ASN A 42 -38.59 -18.40 5.29
CA ASN A 42 -37.72 -18.38 6.46
C ASN A 42 -36.24 -18.62 6.12
N LEU A 43 -35.33 -17.68 6.41
CA LEU A 43 -33.88 -17.86 6.23
C LEU A 43 -33.35 -19.13 6.94
N ALA A 44 -34.02 -19.57 8.01
CA ALA A 44 -33.70 -20.80 8.72
C ALA A 44 -33.93 -22.08 7.89
N GLU A 45 -34.74 -22.03 6.84
CA GLU A 45 -35.04 -23.16 5.96
C GLU A 45 -34.12 -23.23 4.73
N ASN A 46 -33.25 -22.23 4.54
CA ASN A 46 -32.24 -22.20 3.48
C ASN A 46 -30.83 -22.13 4.09
N PRO A 47 -30.19 -23.29 4.37
CA PRO A 47 -28.90 -23.34 5.05
C PRO A 47 -27.78 -22.63 4.27
N ASP A 48 -27.83 -22.64 2.94
CA ASP A 48 -26.83 -21.99 2.09
C ASP A 48 -26.96 -20.47 2.15
N GLY A 49 -28.17 -19.93 2.00
CA GLY A 49 -28.45 -18.51 2.14
C GLY A 49 -28.12 -17.98 3.54
N PHE A 50 -28.43 -18.75 4.58
CA PHE A 50 -28.04 -18.44 5.96
C PHE A 50 -26.52 -18.41 6.12
N GLY A 51 -25.81 -19.40 5.59
CA GLY A 51 -24.34 -19.48 5.64
C GLY A 51 -23.64 -18.29 4.98
N ILE A 52 -24.14 -17.83 3.83
CA ILE A 52 -23.61 -16.67 3.12
C ILE A 52 -23.79 -15.40 3.97
N VAL A 53 -24.99 -15.16 4.50
CA VAL A 53 -25.27 -13.98 5.34
C VAL A 53 -24.39 -13.99 6.59
N VAL A 54 -24.28 -15.14 7.27
CA VAL A 54 -23.42 -15.27 8.46
C VAL A 54 -21.96 -14.97 8.11
N ALA A 55 -21.43 -15.53 7.02
CA ALA A 55 -20.03 -15.32 6.64
C ALA A 55 -19.73 -13.84 6.35
N LEU A 56 -20.64 -13.12 5.68
CA LEU A 56 -20.48 -11.69 5.40
C LEU A 56 -20.59 -10.82 6.64
N VAL A 57 -21.52 -11.14 7.55
CA VAL A 57 -21.65 -10.45 8.84
C VAL A 57 -20.40 -10.65 9.68
N VAL A 58 -19.84 -11.87 9.70
CA VAL A 58 -18.59 -12.17 10.40
C VAL A 58 -17.42 -11.37 9.78
N LEU A 59 -17.27 -11.34 8.46
CA LEU A 59 -16.23 -10.57 7.80
C LEU A 59 -16.36 -9.06 8.06
N LEU A 60 -17.60 -8.53 8.08
CA LEU A 60 -17.86 -7.14 8.42
C LEU A 60 -17.49 -6.85 9.88
N ALA A 61 -17.90 -7.70 10.81
CA ALA A 61 -17.57 -7.56 12.23
C ALA A 61 -16.05 -7.63 12.46
N LEU A 62 -15.37 -8.60 11.84
CA LEU A 62 -13.91 -8.70 11.89
C LEU A 62 -13.23 -7.49 11.25
N SER A 63 -13.81 -6.87 10.22
CA SER A 63 -13.25 -5.66 9.61
C SER A 63 -13.19 -4.46 10.56
N GLU A 64 -14.01 -4.44 11.61
CA GLU A 64 -13.96 -3.41 12.65
C GLU A 64 -12.79 -3.59 13.62
N LEU A 65 -12.11 -4.75 13.60
CA LEU A 65 -10.86 -4.95 14.34
C LEU A 65 -9.77 -3.96 13.92
N VAL A 66 -9.82 -3.39 12.72
CA VAL A 66 -8.92 -2.28 12.33
C VAL A 66 -9.05 -1.10 13.29
N ARG A 67 -10.29 -0.76 13.68
CA ARG A 67 -10.55 0.36 14.58
C ARG A 67 -10.09 0.04 15.99
N ILE A 68 -10.43 -1.15 16.47
CA ILE A 68 -10.06 -1.61 17.81
C ILE A 68 -8.54 -1.70 17.92
N GLY A 69 -7.87 -2.34 16.96
CA GLY A 69 -6.42 -2.47 16.93
C GLY A 69 -5.68 -1.13 16.87
N ARG A 70 -6.20 -0.14 16.14
CA ARG A 70 -5.62 1.22 16.16
C ARG A 70 -5.83 1.92 17.49
N PHE A 71 -6.98 1.72 18.15
CA PHE A 71 -7.27 2.31 19.46
C PHE A 71 -6.43 1.66 20.58
N THR A 72 -6.19 0.36 20.51
CA THR A 72 -5.42 -0.40 21.51
C THR A 72 -3.94 -0.56 21.17
N SER A 73 -3.51 -0.04 20.01
CA SER A 73 -2.16 -0.24 19.46
C SER A 73 -1.77 -1.71 19.27
N ILE A 74 -2.74 -2.60 19.06
CA ILE A 74 -2.50 -4.03 18.83
C ILE A 74 -2.50 -4.30 17.31
N ASN A 75 -1.29 -4.43 16.75
CA ASN A 75 -1.09 -4.62 15.31
C ASN A 75 -1.79 -5.87 14.76
N SER A 76 -1.82 -6.98 15.50
CA SER A 76 -2.47 -8.23 15.03
C SER A 76 -3.97 -8.06 14.77
N LEU A 77 -4.66 -7.22 15.55
CA LEU A 77 -6.06 -6.88 15.31
C LEU A 77 -6.23 -6.03 14.05
N VAL A 78 -5.28 -5.11 13.81
CA VAL A 78 -5.27 -4.31 12.58
C VAL A 78 -5.10 -5.22 11.36
N TRP A 79 -4.13 -6.14 11.40
CA TRP A 79 -3.90 -7.12 10.32
C TRP A 79 -5.13 -7.99 10.05
N LEU A 80 -5.70 -8.59 11.09
CA LEU A 80 -6.89 -9.44 10.95
C LEU A 80 -8.07 -8.66 10.36
N GLY A 81 -8.27 -7.42 10.81
CA GLY A 81 -9.32 -6.56 10.29
C GLY A 81 -9.13 -6.18 8.83
N TYR A 82 -7.91 -5.90 8.38
CA TYR A 82 -7.64 -5.64 6.96
C TYR A 82 -7.82 -6.88 6.09
N ILE A 83 -7.34 -8.05 6.53
CA ILE A 83 -7.58 -9.31 5.81
C ILE A 83 -9.08 -9.56 5.67
N ALA A 84 -9.85 -9.43 6.75
CA ALA A 84 -11.31 -9.58 6.71
C ALA A 84 -11.99 -8.55 5.80
N ARG A 85 -11.56 -7.28 5.86
CA ARG A 85 -12.07 -6.20 4.99
C ARG A 85 -11.86 -6.50 3.51
N PHE A 86 -10.63 -6.81 3.12
CA PHE A 86 -10.28 -7.06 1.71
C PHE A 86 -10.83 -8.39 1.21
N THR A 87 -10.94 -9.40 2.09
CA THR A 87 -11.65 -10.65 1.78
C THR A 87 -13.12 -10.37 1.50
N GLY A 88 -13.81 -9.61 2.36
CA GLY A 88 -15.22 -9.26 2.16
C GLY A 88 -15.46 -8.47 0.88
N LEU A 89 -14.62 -7.46 0.59
CA LEU A 89 -14.71 -6.67 -0.64
C LEU A 89 -14.40 -7.51 -1.90
N GLY A 90 -13.34 -8.32 -1.85
CA GLY A 90 -12.95 -9.20 -2.94
C GLY A 90 -14.01 -10.27 -3.22
N TRP A 91 -14.58 -10.86 -2.16
CA TRP A 91 -15.64 -11.85 -2.26
C TRP A 91 -16.95 -11.26 -2.75
N ALA A 92 -17.32 -10.05 -2.31
CA ALA A 92 -18.49 -9.35 -2.84
C ALA A 92 -18.36 -9.11 -4.34
N GLY A 93 -17.18 -8.67 -4.83
CA GLY A 93 -16.95 -8.42 -6.26
C GLY A 93 -16.86 -9.70 -7.10
N THR A 94 -16.12 -10.71 -6.64
CA THR A 94 -15.93 -11.97 -7.38
C THR A 94 -17.14 -12.91 -7.28
N GLY A 95 -17.81 -12.91 -6.13
CA GLY A 95 -19.08 -13.60 -5.92
C GLY A 95 -20.18 -13.03 -6.81
N PHE A 96 -20.25 -11.71 -6.97
CA PHE A 96 -21.15 -11.04 -7.92
C PHE A 96 -20.93 -11.53 -9.36
N VAL A 97 -19.66 -11.61 -9.82
CA VAL A 97 -19.35 -12.12 -11.16
C VAL A 97 -19.70 -13.60 -11.30
N ALA A 98 -19.45 -14.42 -10.27
CA ALA A 98 -19.83 -15.82 -10.26
C ALA A 98 -21.36 -16.01 -10.34
N LEU A 99 -22.13 -15.20 -9.61
CA LEU A 99 -23.60 -15.22 -9.65
C LEU A 99 -24.17 -14.69 -10.97
N LEU A 100 -23.58 -13.64 -11.55
CA LEU A 100 -23.93 -13.18 -12.90
C LEU A 100 -23.62 -14.22 -13.98
N SER A 101 -22.55 -15.01 -13.83
CA SER A 101 -22.22 -16.06 -14.81
C SER A 101 -23.30 -17.14 -14.90
N VAL A 102 -24.10 -17.33 -13.84
CA VAL A 102 -25.26 -18.23 -13.81
C VAL A 102 -26.37 -17.74 -14.75
N TRP A 103 -26.59 -16.42 -14.80
CA TRP A 103 -27.57 -15.79 -15.68
C TRP A 103 -27.17 -15.82 -17.16
N LEU A 104 -25.86 -15.81 -17.44
CA LEU A 104 -25.33 -15.84 -18.80
C LEU A 104 -25.30 -17.24 -19.41
N ILE A 105 -25.46 -18.29 -18.61
CA ILE A 105 -25.42 -19.70 -19.06
C ILE A 105 -26.82 -20.31 -18.94
N PRO A 106 -27.56 -20.48 -20.06
CA PRO A 106 -28.88 -21.11 -20.04
C PRO A 106 -28.83 -22.50 -19.40
N GLY A 107 -29.67 -22.73 -18.38
CA GLY A 107 -29.74 -24.00 -17.65
C GLY A 107 -28.82 -24.12 -16.43
N ALA A 108 -28.03 -23.09 -16.10
CA ALA A 108 -27.20 -23.08 -14.89
C ALA A 108 -27.99 -22.76 -13.59
N ASN A 109 -29.23 -22.25 -13.72
CA ASN A 109 -30.10 -21.91 -12.61
C ASN A 109 -30.46 -23.15 -11.78
N GLY A 110 -30.15 -23.13 -10.48
CA GLY A 110 -30.49 -24.20 -9.53
C GLY A 110 -29.50 -25.37 -9.44
N GLY A 111 -28.36 -25.31 -10.15
CA GLY A 111 -27.29 -26.30 -10.03
C GLY A 111 -26.36 -26.05 -8.83
N ALA A 112 -25.63 -27.08 -8.40
CA ALA A 112 -24.61 -26.96 -7.33
C ALA A 112 -23.36 -26.15 -7.76
N ALA A 113 -23.11 -26.05 -9.06
CA ALA A 113 -21.92 -25.40 -9.62
C ALA A 113 -21.83 -23.89 -9.30
N PRO A 114 -22.89 -23.07 -9.49
CA PRO A 114 -22.92 -21.67 -9.03
C PRO A 114 -22.53 -21.46 -7.57
N LEU A 115 -23.08 -22.27 -6.67
CA LEU A 115 -22.81 -22.19 -5.24
C LEU A 115 -21.36 -22.57 -4.93
N ALA A 116 -20.85 -23.62 -5.57
CA ALA A 116 -19.44 -24.02 -5.45
C ALA A 116 -18.49 -22.92 -5.96
N LEU A 117 -18.81 -22.26 -7.07
CA LEU A 117 -18.05 -21.14 -7.62
C LEU A 117 -18.07 -19.91 -6.68
N PHE A 118 -19.21 -19.62 -6.07
CA PHE A 118 -19.34 -18.54 -5.09
C PHE A 118 -18.43 -18.76 -3.87
N TRP A 119 -18.42 -19.97 -3.30
CA TRP A 119 -17.54 -20.31 -2.18
C TRP A 119 -16.06 -20.36 -2.59
N ALA A 120 -15.76 -20.86 -3.79
CA ALA A 120 -14.40 -20.85 -4.34
C ALA A 120 -13.89 -19.41 -4.51
N ALA A 121 -14.72 -18.48 -4.96
CA ALA A 121 -14.40 -17.06 -5.06
C ALA A 121 -14.08 -16.45 -3.68
N GLY A 122 -14.84 -16.83 -2.64
CA GLY A 122 -14.56 -16.42 -1.25
C GLY A 122 -13.23 -16.95 -0.72
N GLY A 123 -12.94 -18.23 -0.96
CA GLY A 123 -11.65 -18.84 -0.63
C GLY A 123 -10.48 -18.17 -1.34
N LEU A 124 -10.64 -17.84 -2.62
CA LEU A 124 -9.64 -17.12 -3.41
C LEU A 124 -9.42 -15.70 -2.88
N ALA A 125 -10.49 -14.97 -2.58
CA ALA A 125 -10.41 -13.62 -2.01
C ALA A 125 -9.70 -13.61 -0.65
N LEU A 126 -9.96 -14.62 0.19
CA LEU A 126 -9.27 -14.79 1.48
C LEU A 126 -7.78 -15.08 1.28
N THR A 127 -7.46 -16.03 0.40
CA THR A 127 -6.08 -16.43 0.12
C THR A 127 -5.27 -15.28 -0.48
N ALA A 128 -5.87 -14.53 -1.43
CA ALA A 128 -5.25 -13.37 -2.04
C ALA A 128 -5.04 -12.24 -1.01
N SER A 129 -6.02 -11.98 -0.14
CA SER A 129 -5.90 -11.00 0.94
C SER A 129 -4.80 -11.40 1.93
N PHE A 130 -4.79 -12.66 2.37
CA PHE A 130 -3.74 -13.17 3.24
C PHE A 130 -2.36 -13.04 2.59
N TYR A 131 -2.21 -13.47 1.33
CA TYR A 131 -0.96 -13.33 0.59
C TYR A 131 -0.49 -11.87 0.50
N ALA A 132 -1.38 -10.95 0.11
CA ALA A 132 -1.05 -9.54 -0.04
C ALA A 132 -0.56 -8.91 1.27
N PHE A 133 -1.25 -9.18 2.38
CA PHE A 133 -0.96 -8.59 3.69
C PHE A 133 0.16 -9.33 4.45
N SER A 134 0.46 -10.59 4.15
CA SER A 134 1.52 -11.34 4.83
C SER A 134 2.83 -11.39 4.06
N ILE A 135 2.79 -11.51 2.73
CA ILE A 135 3.95 -11.79 1.90
C ILE A 135 4.14 -10.70 0.84
N GLY A 136 3.11 -10.46 0.02
CA GLY A 136 3.19 -9.60 -1.16
C GLY A 136 3.72 -8.21 -0.86
N ARG A 137 3.24 -7.59 0.23
CA ARG A 137 3.68 -6.27 0.69
C ARG A 137 5.18 -6.15 1.04
N THR A 138 5.84 -7.27 1.34
CA THR A 138 7.25 -7.27 1.77
C THR A 138 8.23 -7.42 0.61
N ARG A 139 7.73 -7.59 -0.62
CA ARG A 139 8.57 -7.70 -1.80
C ARG A 139 9.09 -6.33 -2.23
N ILE A 140 10.40 -6.17 -2.16
CA ILE A 140 11.11 -5.03 -2.72
C ILE A 140 11.58 -5.42 -4.12
N VAL A 141 11.26 -4.60 -5.13
CA VAL A 141 11.66 -4.80 -6.53
C VAL A 141 12.56 -3.65 -6.95
N VAL A 142 13.80 -3.96 -7.32
CA VAL A 142 14.74 -2.96 -7.84
C VAL A 142 14.47 -2.76 -9.32
N ARG A 143 14.22 -1.51 -9.73
CA ARG A 143 14.09 -1.11 -11.13
C ARG A 143 15.25 -0.20 -11.50
N LYS A 144 15.92 -0.51 -12.62
CA LYS A 144 17.08 0.23 -13.10
C LYS A 144 16.73 0.96 -14.40
N PHE A 145 17.02 2.25 -14.45
CA PHE A 145 16.80 3.09 -15.62
C PHE A 145 18.13 3.73 -16.02
N LYS A 146 18.47 3.69 -17.31
CA LYS A 146 19.62 4.44 -17.84
C LYS A 146 19.10 5.71 -18.50
N ILE A 147 19.42 6.85 -17.93
CA ILE A 147 19.06 8.16 -18.48
C ILE A 147 20.26 8.65 -19.29
N ALA A 148 20.10 8.69 -20.62
CA ALA A 148 21.12 9.26 -21.49
C ALA A 148 21.15 10.78 -21.29
N GLN A 149 22.32 11.33 -20.99
CA GLN A 149 22.50 12.77 -21.05
C GLN A 149 22.47 13.19 -22.52
N ASN A 150 21.56 14.08 -22.88
CA ASN A 150 21.56 14.69 -24.21
C ASN A 150 22.67 15.76 -24.26
N ARG A 151 23.92 15.33 -24.40
CA ARG A 151 25.07 16.24 -24.60
C ARG A 151 25.27 16.43 -26.10
N ALA A 152 25.24 17.69 -26.53
CA ALA A 152 25.84 18.06 -27.81
C ALA A 152 27.32 17.66 -27.76
N THR A 153 27.77 16.87 -28.73
CA THR A 153 29.17 16.46 -28.83
C THR A 153 30.02 17.74 -28.94
N PRO A 154 31.01 17.97 -28.06
CA PRO A 154 31.90 19.11 -28.21
C PRO A 154 32.57 19.04 -29.58
N ALA A 155 32.57 20.14 -30.33
CA ALA A 155 33.14 20.22 -31.68
C ALA A 155 34.64 19.86 -31.76
N THR A 156 35.30 19.69 -30.62
CA THR A 156 36.75 19.47 -30.48
C THR A 156 37.17 18.01 -30.30
N GLY A 157 36.27 17.03 -30.40
CA GLY A 157 36.65 15.60 -30.33
C GLY A 157 37.15 15.14 -28.95
N ALA A 158 37.03 15.98 -27.93
CA ALA A 158 37.28 15.60 -26.55
C ALA A 158 36.17 14.64 -26.09
N VAL A 159 36.55 13.37 -25.88
CA VAL A 159 35.68 12.39 -25.23
C VAL A 159 35.54 12.80 -23.78
N ASP A 160 34.42 13.42 -23.46
CA ASP A 160 34.02 13.79 -22.11
C ASP A 160 33.83 12.52 -21.28
N ARG A 161 34.90 12.08 -20.61
CA ARG A 161 34.91 10.89 -19.75
C ARG A 161 34.38 11.23 -18.35
N GLN A 162 33.21 11.83 -18.27
CA GLN A 162 32.51 11.87 -17.00
C GLN A 162 31.93 10.48 -16.75
N SER A 163 32.37 9.84 -15.66
CA SER A 163 31.88 8.52 -15.27
C SER A 163 30.36 8.54 -15.09
N ASP A 164 29.67 7.52 -15.61
CA ASP A 164 28.25 7.29 -15.35
C ASP A 164 27.99 7.38 -13.83
N VAL A 165 27.04 8.23 -13.42
CA VAL A 165 26.63 8.37 -12.02
C VAL A 165 25.47 7.43 -11.72
N ARG A 166 25.63 6.61 -10.69
CA ARG A 166 24.57 5.76 -10.17
C ARG A 166 23.84 6.46 -9.04
N ILE A 167 22.54 6.65 -9.23
CA ILE A 167 21.66 7.28 -8.24
C ILE A 167 20.64 6.24 -7.79
N THR A 168 20.61 5.95 -6.49
CA THR A 168 19.49 5.21 -5.90
C THR A 168 18.45 6.18 -5.40
N VAL A 169 17.18 5.90 -5.69
CA VAL A 169 16.04 6.72 -5.26
C VAL A 169 15.15 5.86 -4.36
N LEU A 170 14.89 6.35 -3.15
CA LEU A 170 13.93 5.77 -2.21
C LEU A 170 12.86 6.81 -1.88
N SER A 171 11.61 6.38 -1.76
CA SER A 171 10.45 7.24 -1.49
C SER A 171 9.35 6.39 -0.86
N ASP A 172 8.39 7.03 -0.19
CA ASP A 172 7.16 6.41 0.28
C ASP A 172 7.45 5.17 1.17
N LEU A 173 8.41 5.30 2.09
CA LEU A 173 8.78 4.21 3.00
C LEU A 173 7.67 3.89 4.02
N HIS A 174 6.90 4.91 4.43
CA HIS A 174 5.71 4.76 5.27
C HIS A 174 5.90 3.88 6.52
N LEU A 175 6.97 4.13 7.29
CA LEU A 175 7.20 3.46 8.58
C LEU A 175 5.97 3.59 9.48
N GLY A 176 5.50 2.46 10.00
CA GLY A 176 4.30 2.40 10.83
C GLY A 176 3.75 0.99 11.00
N VAL A 177 2.42 0.88 11.08
CA VAL A 177 1.73 -0.41 11.35
C VAL A 177 2.04 -1.48 10.30
N PHE A 178 2.21 -1.06 9.05
CA PHE A 178 2.44 -1.96 7.93
C PHE A 178 3.92 -2.13 7.59
N VAL A 179 4.71 -1.05 7.59
CA VAL A 179 6.13 -1.11 7.28
C VAL A 179 6.94 -1.00 8.56
N THR A 180 7.81 -1.97 8.82
CA THR A 180 8.65 -2.00 10.02
C THR A 180 10.04 -1.45 9.74
N ALA A 181 10.77 -1.04 10.78
CA ALA A 181 12.18 -0.65 10.65
C ALA A 181 13.03 -1.75 9.99
N ALA A 182 12.75 -3.04 10.28
CA ALA A 182 13.43 -4.16 9.62
C ALA A 182 13.18 -4.21 8.10
N HIS A 183 12.00 -3.79 7.62
CA HIS A 183 11.72 -3.69 6.19
C HIS A 183 12.51 -2.53 5.55
N ILE A 184 12.60 -1.39 6.24
CA ILE A 184 13.40 -0.25 5.80
C ILE A 184 14.88 -0.61 5.77
N ARG A 185 15.39 -1.30 6.80
CA ARG A 185 16.76 -1.84 6.83
C ARG A 185 17.06 -2.67 5.59
N ARG A 186 16.15 -3.57 5.21
CA ARG A 186 16.30 -4.38 4.00
C ARG A 186 16.34 -3.51 2.73
N ALA A 187 15.55 -2.45 2.66
CA ALA A 187 15.59 -1.51 1.54
C ALA A 187 16.94 -0.76 1.49
N VAL A 188 17.48 -0.36 2.64
CA VAL A 188 18.80 0.27 2.77
C VAL A 188 19.92 -0.69 2.35
N GLU A 189 19.89 -1.95 2.81
CA GLU A 189 20.83 -2.99 2.40
C GLU A 189 20.80 -3.22 0.88
N ILE A 190 19.61 -3.28 0.29
CA ILE A 190 19.44 -3.38 -1.18
C ILE A 190 20.02 -2.15 -1.88
N SER A 191 19.77 -0.94 -1.35
CA SER A 191 20.35 0.30 -1.87
C SER A 191 21.87 0.25 -1.86
N ASN A 192 22.51 -0.11 -0.75
CA ASN A 192 23.96 -0.17 -0.63
C ASN A 192 24.58 -1.24 -1.55
N ASN A 193 23.89 -2.39 -1.72
CA ASN A 193 24.31 -3.44 -2.66
C ASN A 193 24.28 -2.99 -4.13
N GLU A 194 23.51 -1.95 -4.45
CA GLU A 194 23.56 -1.30 -5.76
C GLU A 194 24.75 -0.34 -5.90
N SER A 195 25.58 -0.16 -4.87
CA SER A 195 26.76 0.73 -4.87
C SER A 195 26.48 2.10 -5.49
N PRO A 196 25.48 2.85 -4.98
CA PRO A 196 25.13 4.15 -5.51
C PRO A 196 26.25 5.15 -5.25
N ASP A 197 26.43 6.06 -6.20
CA ASP A 197 27.25 7.24 -5.98
C ASP A 197 26.49 8.26 -5.14
N MET A 198 25.16 8.34 -5.30
CA MET A 198 24.28 9.25 -4.58
C MET A 198 22.97 8.55 -4.22
N VAL A 199 22.42 8.84 -3.03
CA VAL A 199 21.07 8.40 -2.65
C VAL A 199 20.15 9.60 -2.52
N LEU A 200 18.97 9.52 -3.14
CA LEU A 200 17.91 10.51 -3.02
C LEU A 200 16.71 9.90 -2.27
N LEU A 201 16.35 10.54 -1.16
CA LEU A 201 15.19 10.22 -0.35
C LEU A 201 14.09 11.26 -0.65
N LEU A 202 12.97 10.82 -1.24
CA LEU A 202 11.96 11.72 -1.83
C LEU A 202 10.71 11.96 -0.97
N GLY A 203 10.77 11.62 0.32
CA GLY A 203 9.70 11.88 1.29
C GLY A 203 8.77 10.70 1.55
N ASP A 204 7.76 10.96 2.39
CA ASP A 204 6.76 10.02 2.90
C ASP A 204 7.42 8.86 3.66
N TYR A 205 8.23 9.21 4.65
CA TYR A 205 9.01 8.27 5.45
C TYR A 205 8.23 7.60 6.57
N VAL A 206 7.29 8.31 7.20
CA VAL A 206 6.40 7.79 8.25
C VAL A 206 4.95 7.83 7.79
N GLU A 207 4.13 6.87 8.21
CA GLU A 207 2.72 6.82 7.81
C GLU A 207 1.87 7.89 8.52
N ASP A 208 1.81 7.80 9.85
CA ASP A 208 0.86 8.57 10.67
C ASP A 208 1.53 9.24 11.90
N ASP A 209 2.79 8.88 12.22
CA ASP A 209 3.42 9.16 13.52
C ASP A 209 4.92 9.48 13.42
N GLY A 210 5.26 10.76 13.59
CA GLY A 210 6.63 11.28 13.57
C GLY A 210 7.47 10.91 14.80
N SER A 211 6.87 10.38 15.88
CA SER A 211 7.63 9.85 17.02
C SER A 211 8.50 8.64 16.65
N LEU A 212 8.21 7.99 15.51
CA LEU A 212 9.03 6.92 14.92
C LEU A 212 10.29 7.46 14.20
N GLY A 213 10.52 8.77 14.18
CA GLY A 213 11.66 9.40 13.50
C GLY A 213 13.01 8.81 13.91
N GLY A 214 13.21 8.53 15.21
CA GLY A 214 14.44 7.91 15.69
C GLY A 214 14.67 6.50 15.12
N GLU A 215 13.63 5.67 15.06
CA GLU A 215 13.71 4.33 14.45
C GLU A 215 14.01 4.40 12.95
N LEU A 216 13.38 5.35 12.26
CA LEU A 216 13.61 5.60 10.84
C LEU A 216 15.07 6.03 10.58
N VAL A 217 15.54 7.08 11.26
CA VAL A 217 16.87 7.66 11.06
C VAL A 217 17.96 6.66 11.41
N ALA A 218 17.76 5.82 12.44
CA ALA A 218 18.68 4.73 12.77
C ALA A 218 18.89 3.70 11.64
N GLU A 219 17.94 3.57 10.70
CA GLU A 219 18.10 2.76 9.50
C GLU A 219 18.63 3.58 8.32
N LEU A 220 18.14 4.81 8.11
CA LEU A 220 18.58 5.65 6.99
C LEU A 220 20.06 6.06 7.08
N THR A 221 20.59 6.23 8.28
CA THR A 221 22.02 6.53 8.52
C THR A 221 22.97 5.43 8.07
N ARG A 222 22.45 4.23 7.75
CA ARG A 222 23.24 3.13 7.19
C ARG A 222 23.41 3.24 5.67
N LEU A 223 22.78 4.20 5.01
CA LEU A 223 22.93 4.41 3.58
C LEU A 223 24.36 4.84 3.24
N GLU A 224 24.93 4.18 2.25
CA GLU A 224 26.29 4.44 1.79
C GLU A 224 26.25 5.06 0.40
N ALA A 225 26.74 6.29 0.28
CA ALA A 225 26.82 7.02 -0.99
C ALA A 225 27.96 8.04 -0.96
N LYS A 226 28.91 7.92 -1.88
CA LYS A 226 30.14 8.73 -1.88
C LYS A 226 29.89 10.22 -2.18
N LEU A 227 28.83 10.53 -2.92
CA LEU A 227 28.39 11.89 -3.25
C LEU A 227 27.31 12.39 -2.27
N GLY A 228 26.96 11.60 -1.25
CA GLY A 228 26.02 11.97 -0.20
C GLY A 228 24.62 11.36 -0.34
N VAL A 229 23.88 11.49 0.76
CA VAL A 229 22.47 11.10 0.88
C VAL A 229 21.66 12.38 1.08
N PHE A 230 20.71 12.65 0.19
CA PHE A 230 19.89 13.86 0.22
C PHE A 230 18.43 13.50 0.44
N ALA A 231 17.76 14.23 1.33
CA ALA A 231 16.37 14.01 1.67
C ALA A 231 15.51 15.26 1.43
N VAL A 232 14.27 15.05 1.04
CA VAL A 232 13.19 16.05 1.11
C VAL A 232 12.04 15.51 1.94
N LEU A 233 11.15 16.39 2.40
CA LEU A 233 9.95 15.99 3.14
C LEU A 233 8.78 15.75 2.18
N GLY A 234 8.06 14.66 2.42
CA GLY A 234 6.80 14.36 1.77
C GLY A 234 5.60 14.98 2.47
N ASN A 235 4.40 14.65 2.00
CA ASN A 235 3.18 15.21 2.57
C ASN A 235 2.77 14.49 3.87
N HIS A 236 3.14 13.23 4.04
CA HIS A 236 2.88 12.45 5.25
C HIS A 236 3.83 12.89 6.36
N ASP A 237 5.09 13.16 6.04
CA ASP A 237 6.09 13.65 6.99
C ASP A 237 5.66 14.97 7.65
N ILE A 238 5.02 15.86 6.86
CA ILE A 238 4.56 17.17 7.35
C ILE A 238 3.23 17.07 8.11
N ARG A 239 2.32 16.19 7.67
CA ARG A 239 0.95 16.09 8.20
C ARG A 239 0.77 15.07 9.31
N CYS A 240 1.77 14.22 9.56
CA CYS A 240 1.70 13.21 10.61
C CYS A 240 1.62 13.86 11.99
N ARG A 241 1.15 13.08 12.96
CA ARG A 241 1.23 13.46 14.37
C ARG A 241 2.70 13.56 14.76
N ASP A 242 3.07 14.54 15.57
CA ASP A 242 4.45 14.73 16.05
C ASP A 242 5.48 14.90 14.90
N SER A 243 5.05 15.48 13.77
CA SER A 243 5.91 15.71 12.58
C SER A 243 7.20 16.48 12.89
N GLN A 244 7.17 17.40 13.84
CA GLN A 244 8.37 18.14 14.24
C GLN A 244 9.44 17.23 14.84
N LEU A 245 9.08 16.13 15.53
CA LEU A 245 10.06 15.18 16.06
C LEU A 245 10.81 14.47 14.93
N LEU A 246 10.10 14.07 13.87
CA LEU A 246 10.71 13.49 12.69
C LEU A 246 11.66 14.47 11.99
N ILE A 247 11.21 15.71 11.81
CA ILE A 247 12.00 16.76 11.16
C ILE A 247 13.27 17.04 11.96
N ASP A 248 13.13 17.22 13.28
CA ASP A 248 14.27 17.45 14.18
C ASP A 248 15.28 16.31 14.11
N GLU A 249 14.82 15.06 14.03
CA GLU A 249 15.70 13.89 13.94
C GLU A 249 16.46 13.85 12.61
N LEU A 250 15.77 14.13 11.49
CA LEU A 250 16.40 14.23 10.17
C LEU A 250 17.37 15.41 10.05
N GLU A 251 17.10 16.53 10.74
CA GLU A 251 17.97 17.71 10.73
C GLU A 251 19.21 17.56 11.62
N ARG A 252 19.13 16.75 12.68
CA ARG A 252 20.26 16.49 13.58
C ARG A 252 21.27 15.51 12.99
N ASP A 253 20.82 14.62 12.10
CA ASP A 253 21.71 13.65 11.48
C ASP A 253 22.67 14.32 10.48
N GLN A 254 23.91 13.84 10.47
CA GLN A 254 24.95 14.35 9.56
C GLN A 254 25.12 13.49 8.31
N THR A 255 24.53 12.29 8.28
CA THR A 255 24.62 11.35 7.17
C THR A 255 23.61 11.72 6.08
N VAL A 256 22.40 12.09 6.48
CA VAL A 256 21.28 12.48 5.63
C VAL A 256 21.16 14.00 5.58
N SER A 257 21.45 14.58 4.41
CA SER A 257 21.28 16.02 4.18
C SER A 257 19.83 16.35 3.85
N LEU A 258 19.07 16.79 4.85
CA LEU A 258 17.69 17.25 4.65
C LEU A 258 17.64 18.62 3.95
N LEU A 259 17.00 18.67 2.79
CA LEU A 259 16.81 19.88 1.99
C LEU A 259 15.40 20.43 2.19
N ARG A 260 15.31 21.60 2.84
CA ARG A 260 14.05 22.32 3.09
C ARG A 260 14.16 23.73 2.53
N ASN A 261 13.42 24.01 1.46
CA ASN A 261 13.53 25.27 0.71
C ASN A 261 14.99 25.63 0.38
N SER A 262 15.79 24.60 0.11
CA SER A 262 17.22 24.69 -0.17
C SER A 262 17.60 23.71 -1.27
N SER A 263 18.81 23.89 -1.80
CA SER A 263 19.38 23.05 -2.85
C SER A 263 20.84 22.75 -2.50
N ALA A 264 21.31 21.57 -2.91
CA ALA A 264 22.72 21.20 -2.83
C ALA A 264 23.31 21.10 -4.24
N PHE A 265 24.56 21.55 -4.39
CA PHE A 265 25.35 21.32 -5.59
C PHE A 265 26.28 20.15 -5.34
N VAL A 266 26.30 19.19 -6.26
CA VAL A 266 27.15 18.00 -6.18
C VAL A 266 28.08 18.01 -7.38
N GLU A 267 29.37 18.06 -7.11
CA GLU A 267 30.39 17.92 -8.14
C GLU A 267 30.56 16.44 -8.49
N VAL A 268 30.44 16.15 -9.79
CA VAL A 268 30.60 14.80 -10.32
C VAL A 268 31.89 14.80 -11.13
N GLY A 269 32.91 14.07 -10.70
CA GLY A 269 34.18 14.02 -11.43
C GLY A 269 35.30 13.38 -10.60
N PRO A 270 36.49 13.15 -11.19
CA PRO A 270 37.65 12.77 -10.41
C PRO A 270 37.98 13.91 -9.44
N VAL A 271 38.01 13.60 -8.15
CA VAL A 271 38.57 14.50 -7.13
C VAL A 271 40.06 14.60 -7.45
N GLU A 272 40.53 15.74 -7.96
CA GLU A 272 41.97 16.00 -7.98
C GLU A 272 42.41 16.12 -6.54
N ASP A 273 43.18 15.14 -6.06
CA ASP A 273 43.88 15.22 -4.78
C ASP A 273 44.77 16.48 -4.81
N SER A 274 44.31 17.55 -4.15
CA SER A 274 45.12 18.74 -3.93
C SER A 274 46.27 18.36 -2.99
N LYS A 275 47.47 18.20 -3.55
CA LYS A 275 48.73 18.17 -2.81
C LYS A 275 49.08 19.54 -2.23
#